data_AF-A0AA45RZE9-F1
#
_entry.id   AF-A0AA45RZE9-F1
#
_cell.length_a   1.000
_cell.length_b   1.000
_cell.length_c   1.000
_cell.angle_alpha   90.00
_cell.angle_beta   90.00
_cell.angle_gamma   90.00
#
_symmetry.space_group_name_H-M   'P 1'
#
loop_
_entity.id
_entity.type
_entity.pdbx_description
1 polymer ?
#
loop_
_entity_poly.entity_id
_entity_poly.type
_entity_poly.pdbx_seq_one_letter_code
_entity_poly.pdbx_strand_id
1 'polypeptide(L)'
;MKAAAAFTALAAVALLAMWTWQATPAPDRRPVEGDAAAKAVARAGPASPLRVANLPLAAPGRNAIDSTIELSLTDKQELIADFALHQLMDGFLLNRSEAGRLQALEAHLRRTLPANAAGEAIQIATRYQNYLTAHDELLAAQRFTSNDAASQDLNRIGSWRQQCQQLRIRTLGERITLEWFGNEDAYLGQALDERRQRSEGRPPAADAAPEDQAAHDLHMQQALDQAISSYQRAASAN
;
A
#
# COMPACT_ATOMS: atom_id res chain seq x y z
N MET A 1 20.94 60.01 -27.79
CA MET A 1 21.41 58.69 -28.26
C MET A 1 20.92 57.63 -27.26
N LYS A 2 20.22 56.59 -27.76
CA LYS A 2 19.65 55.40 -27.06
C LYS A 2 18.42 55.70 -26.16
N ALA A 3 17.16 55.62 -26.64
CA ALA A 3 16.30 54.42 -26.88
C ALA A 3 15.97 53.66 -25.57
N ALA A 4 14.75 53.79 -25.02
CA ALA A 4 13.57 52.89 -25.17
C ALA A 4 13.67 51.64 -24.23
N ALA A 5 12.68 51.09 -23.52
CA ALA A 5 11.22 51.22 -23.39
C ALA A 5 10.83 50.60 -22.00
N ALA A 6 9.92 51.18 -21.21
CA ALA A 6 8.49 50.86 -21.09
C ALA A 6 8.10 49.51 -20.41
N PHE A 7 7.48 49.63 -19.23
CA PHE A 7 6.20 49.07 -18.77
C PHE A 7 5.84 47.56 -18.85
N THR A 8 5.36 47.08 -17.68
CA THR A 8 4.23 46.13 -17.40
C THR A 8 4.32 44.62 -17.68
N ALA A 9 4.14 43.84 -16.60
CA ALA A 9 3.09 42.80 -16.37
C ALA A 9 3.44 42.10 -15.03
N LEU A 10 2.67 42.05 -13.94
CA LEU A 10 1.25 41.73 -13.69
C LEU A 10 0.86 40.32 -14.15
N ALA A 11 0.95 39.33 -13.24
CA ALA A 11 0.08 38.14 -13.12
C ALA A 11 0.55 37.26 -11.94
N ALA A 12 -0.21 37.22 -10.84
CA ALA A 12 -1.07 36.09 -10.42
C ALA A 12 -0.25 34.96 -9.75
N VAL A 13 -0.22 34.82 -8.41
CA VAL A 13 -1.31 34.31 -7.55
C VAL A 13 -2.23 33.34 -8.30
N ALA A 14 -1.77 32.10 -8.48
CA ALA A 14 -2.62 30.92 -8.64
C ALA A 14 -1.76 29.66 -8.56
N LEU A 15 -1.89 28.89 -7.48
CA LEU A 15 -1.88 27.41 -7.45
C LEU A 15 -2.08 26.95 -6.00
N LEU A 16 -3.18 27.44 -5.40
CA LEU A 16 -3.80 26.91 -4.18
C LEU A 16 -5.31 26.85 -4.47
N ALA A 17 -5.66 26.04 -5.46
CA ALA A 17 -7.04 25.77 -5.85
C ALA A 17 -7.11 24.41 -6.56
N MET A 18 -6.83 23.35 -5.81
CA MET A 18 -7.33 22.03 -6.11
C MET A 18 -7.55 21.39 -4.74
N TRP A 19 -8.68 20.73 -4.54
CA TRP A 19 -9.18 20.21 -3.25
C TRP A 19 -10.00 21.19 -2.41
N THR A 20 -10.99 21.83 -3.03
CA THR A 20 -12.31 21.96 -2.38
C THR A 20 -13.28 21.11 -3.18
N TRP A 21 -13.50 19.88 -2.71
CA TRP A 21 -14.64 19.10 -3.14
C TRP A 21 -15.89 19.89 -2.78
N GLN A 22 -16.60 20.36 -3.80
CA GLN A 22 -17.91 20.97 -3.67
C GLN A 22 -18.87 19.91 -3.16
N ALA A 23 -19.39 20.12 -1.95
CA ALA A 23 -20.61 19.50 -1.49
C ALA A 23 -21.72 19.87 -2.49
N THR A 24 -22.21 18.88 -3.23
CA THR A 24 -23.38 19.03 -4.09
C THR A 24 -24.58 19.29 -3.18
N PRO A 25 -25.29 20.43 -3.29
CA PRO A 25 -26.54 20.60 -2.55
C PRO A 25 -27.56 19.60 -3.11
N ALA A 26 -28.09 18.75 -2.21
CA ALA A 26 -29.12 17.78 -2.52
C ALA A 26 -30.34 18.49 -3.14
N PRO A 27 -30.96 17.93 -4.19
CA PRO A 27 -32.21 18.45 -4.69
C PRO A 27 -33.34 18.20 -3.68
N ASP A 28 -34.05 19.28 -3.39
CA ASP A 28 -35.25 19.37 -2.57
C ASP A 28 -36.31 18.33 -3.03
N ARG A 29 -36.51 17.27 -2.23
CA ARG A 29 -37.58 16.29 -2.45
C ARG A 29 -38.78 16.67 -1.59
N ARG A 30 -39.82 17.19 -2.24
CA ARG A 30 -41.18 17.29 -1.69
C ARG A 30 -41.72 15.89 -1.35
N PRO A 31 -42.55 15.77 -0.30
CA PRO A 31 -43.17 14.50 0.07
C PRO A 31 -44.32 14.20 -0.90
N VAL A 32 -44.29 13.04 -1.54
CA VAL A 32 -45.48 12.43 -2.13
C VAL A 32 -45.61 11.04 -1.52
N GLU A 33 -46.60 10.92 -0.64
CA GLU A 33 -47.19 9.67 -0.22
C GLU A 33 -47.68 8.90 -1.44
N GLY A 34 -47.38 7.61 -1.50
CA GLY A 34 -47.73 6.74 -2.60
C GLY A 34 -47.50 5.30 -2.18
N ASP A 35 -48.49 4.79 -1.48
CA ASP A 35 -48.61 3.48 -0.85
C ASP A 35 -48.49 2.32 -1.85
N ALA A 36 -48.18 1.15 -1.28
CA ALA A 36 -48.33 -0.20 -1.84
C ALA A 36 -47.35 -0.69 -2.93
N ALA A 37 -46.41 -1.54 -2.51
CA ALA A 37 -46.46 -2.97 -2.85
C ALA A 37 -45.50 -3.77 -1.95
N ALA A 38 -46.10 -4.41 -0.94
CA ALA A 38 -45.48 -5.37 -0.05
C ALA A 38 -45.32 -6.76 -0.70
N LYS A 39 -44.41 -7.54 -0.10
CA LYS A 39 -43.99 -8.95 -0.32
C LYS A 39 -42.72 -9.07 -1.19
N ALA A 40 -41.60 -9.57 -0.68
CA ALA A 40 -41.46 -10.78 0.11
C ALA A 40 -40.46 -10.68 1.29
N VAL A 41 -40.80 -11.45 2.32
CA VAL A 41 -40.14 -11.66 3.61
C VAL A 41 -38.93 -12.58 3.45
N ALA A 42 -37.78 -12.23 4.06
CA ALA A 42 -37.12 -13.04 5.10
C ALA A 42 -35.62 -12.70 5.29
N ARG A 43 -35.32 -12.09 6.44
CA ARG A 43 -34.20 -12.44 7.33
C ARG A 43 -32.77 -12.13 6.84
N ALA A 44 -32.41 -10.86 6.82
CA ALA A 44 -31.03 -10.44 7.00
C ALA A 44 -30.70 -10.50 8.51
N GLY A 45 -30.08 -11.61 8.93
CA GLY A 45 -29.39 -11.69 10.23
C GLY A 45 -28.17 -10.77 10.22
N PRO A 46 -27.66 -10.38 11.41
CA PRO A 46 -26.50 -9.50 11.52
C PRO A 46 -25.31 -10.14 10.81
N ALA A 47 -24.73 -9.41 9.86
CA ALA A 47 -23.47 -9.77 9.24
C ALA A 47 -22.44 -9.98 10.35
N SER A 48 -21.95 -11.22 10.48
CA SER A 48 -20.82 -11.54 11.34
C SER A 48 -19.67 -10.60 11.02
N PRO A 49 -18.95 -10.08 12.04
CA PRO A 49 -17.73 -9.34 11.80
C PRO A 49 -16.77 -10.24 11.04
N LEU A 50 -16.20 -9.69 9.97
CA LEU A 50 -15.06 -10.22 9.25
C LEU A 50 -14.06 -10.74 10.28
N ARG A 51 -13.85 -12.06 10.26
CA ARG A 51 -12.71 -12.67 10.94
C ARG A 51 -11.48 -11.90 10.47
N VAL A 52 -10.86 -11.19 11.41
CA VAL A 52 -9.47 -10.77 11.30
C VAL A 52 -8.70 -12.01 10.90
N ALA A 53 -8.27 -12.05 9.63
CA ALA A 53 -7.31 -13.03 9.20
C ALA A 53 -6.06 -12.74 10.03
N ASN A 54 -5.80 -13.58 11.04
CA ASN A 54 -4.47 -13.73 11.60
C ASN A 54 -3.53 -13.86 10.39
N LEU A 55 -2.76 -12.81 10.09
CA LEU A 55 -1.64 -12.91 9.18
C LEU A 55 -0.78 -14.06 9.69
N PRO A 56 -0.59 -15.15 8.91
CA PRO A 56 0.44 -16.10 9.24
C PRO A 56 1.77 -15.38 9.03
N LEU A 57 2.36 -15.03 10.16
CA LEU A 57 3.78 -14.86 10.41
C LEU A 57 4.63 -15.54 9.33
N ALA A 58 5.23 -14.76 8.43
CA ALA A 58 6.32 -15.25 7.60
C ALA A 58 7.54 -15.47 8.51
N ALA A 59 7.61 -16.66 9.12
CA ALA A 59 8.81 -17.15 9.77
C ALA A 59 9.92 -17.34 8.72
N PRO A 60 11.19 -17.00 9.00
CA PRO A 60 12.27 -17.25 8.07
C PRO A 60 12.62 -18.74 8.11
N GLY A 61 12.05 -19.52 7.20
CA GLY A 61 12.32 -20.95 7.12
C GLY A 61 11.63 -21.62 5.95
N ARG A 62 12.40 -21.83 4.86
CA ARG A 62 12.01 -22.59 3.66
C ARG A 62 10.74 -22.08 2.96
N ASN A 63 10.93 -21.12 2.06
CA ASN A 63 9.95 -20.77 1.04
C ASN A 63 9.88 -21.90 0.00
N ALA A 64 9.18 -22.99 0.33
CA ALA A 64 8.52 -23.73 -0.73
C ALA A 64 7.51 -22.75 -1.33
N ILE A 65 7.63 -22.47 -2.64
CA ILE A 65 6.60 -21.72 -3.36
C ILE A 65 5.28 -22.41 -3.05
N ASP A 66 4.40 -21.71 -2.32
CA ASP A 66 3.09 -22.27 -2.03
C ASP A 66 2.33 -22.35 -3.33
N SER A 67 2.37 -23.53 -3.93
CA SER A 67 1.77 -23.82 -5.22
C SER A 67 0.24 -23.86 -5.12
N THR A 68 -0.32 -23.62 -3.93
CA THR A 68 -1.76 -23.58 -3.67
C THR A 68 -2.36 -22.18 -3.73
N ILE A 69 -1.56 -21.14 -3.94
CA ILE A 69 -2.08 -19.78 -4.14
C ILE A 69 -2.93 -19.75 -5.42
N GLU A 70 -4.24 -19.63 -5.23
CA GLU A 70 -5.21 -19.53 -6.30
C GLU A 70 -5.28 -18.08 -6.79
N LEU A 71 -5.10 -17.89 -8.10
CA LEU A 71 -5.15 -16.56 -8.72
C LEU A 71 -6.56 -16.22 -9.18
N SER A 72 -7.04 -15.06 -8.76
CA SER A 72 -8.38 -14.59 -9.06
C SER A 72 -8.53 -14.15 -10.52
N LEU A 73 -9.60 -14.60 -11.17
CA LEU A 73 -10.00 -14.20 -12.51
C LEU A 73 -11.42 -13.62 -12.50
N THR A 74 -11.71 -12.70 -13.41
CA THR A 74 -13.09 -12.26 -13.68
C THR A 74 -13.86 -13.35 -14.42
N ASP A 75 -15.19 -13.19 -14.54
CA ASP A 75 -16.04 -14.07 -15.36
C ASP A 75 -15.58 -14.15 -16.83
N LYS A 76 -14.84 -13.14 -17.30
CA LYS A 76 -14.28 -13.07 -18.66
C LYS A 76 -12.87 -13.68 -18.75
N GLN A 77 -12.40 -14.36 -17.71
CA GLN A 77 -11.05 -14.89 -17.60
C GLN A 77 -9.93 -13.83 -17.66
N GLU A 78 -10.24 -12.60 -17.23
CA GLU A 78 -9.26 -11.53 -17.09
C GLU A 78 -8.61 -11.59 -15.71
N LEU A 79 -7.33 -11.22 -15.61
CA LEU A 79 -6.59 -11.29 -14.34
C LEU A 79 -7.08 -10.23 -13.36
N ILE A 80 -7.33 -10.64 -12.11
CA ILE A 80 -7.48 -9.71 -11.00
C ILE A 80 -6.13 -9.61 -10.29
N ALA A 81 -5.51 -8.42 -10.34
CA ALA A 81 -4.23 -8.15 -9.71
C ALA A 81 -4.39 -7.87 -8.20
N ASP A 82 -4.89 -8.85 -7.47
CA ASP A 82 -5.14 -8.79 -6.02
C ASP A 82 -3.90 -9.19 -5.20
N PHE A 83 -4.08 -9.25 -3.89
CA PHE A 83 -3.03 -9.64 -2.94
C PHE A 83 -2.55 -11.10 -3.11
N ALA A 84 -3.35 -12.00 -3.70
CA ALA A 84 -2.90 -13.38 -3.98
C ALA A 84 -1.82 -13.37 -5.07
N LEU A 85 -2.00 -12.55 -6.11
CA LEU A 85 -0.98 -12.36 -7.12
C LEU A 85 0.32 -11.78 -6.53
N HIS A 86 0.21 -10.81 -5.62
CA HIS A 86 1.37 -10.23 -4.93
C HIS A 86 2.14 -11.28 -4.13
N GLN A 87 1.45 -12.08 -3.32
CA GLN A 87 2.08 -13.16 -2.53
C GLN A 87 2.78 -14.20 -3.40
N LEU A 88 2.16 -14.60 -4.52
CA LEU A 88 2.78 -15.51 -5.47
C LEU A 88 4.09 -14.90 -6.00
N MET A 89 4.08 -13.64 -6.42
CA MET A 89 5.27 -12.96 -6.92
C MET A 89 6.36 -12.85 -5.84
N ASP A 90 5.99 -12.53 -4.61
CA ASP A 90 6.94 -12.47 -3.49
C ASP A 90 7.64 -13.81 -3.25
N GLY A 91 6.88 -14.91 -3.33
CA GLY A 91 7.41 -16.27 -3.19
C GLY A 91 8.51 -16.60 -4.20
N PHE A 92 8.42 -16.07 -5.42
CA PHE A 92 9.45 -16.26 -6.44
C PHE A 92 10.56 -15.20 -6.40
N LEU A 93 10.21 -13.93 -6.17
CA LEU A 93 11.10 -12.80 -6.48
C LEU A 93 11.89 -12.26 -5.27
N LEU A 94 11.49 -12.57 -4.04
CA LEU A 94 12.21 -12.08 -2.86
C LEU A 94 13.49 -12.88 -2.58
N ASN A 95 13.59 -14.14 -3.02
CA ASN A 95 14.83 -14.90 -2.90
C ASN A 95 15.82 -14.51 -4.02
N ARG A 96 16.92 -13.85 -3.67
CA ARG A 96 17.87 -13.25 -4.63
C ARG A 96 19.01 -14.14 -5.07
N SER A 97 19.26 -15.23 -4.35
CA SER A 97 20.35 -16.16 -4.69
C SER A 97 20.03 -17.06 -5.89
N GLU A 98 18.77 -17.10 -6.33
CA GLU A 98 18.32 -17.98 -7.41
C GLU A 98 18.28 -17.26 -8.76
N ALA A 99 19.29 -17.54 -9.58
CA ALA A 99 19.28 -17.15 -10.99
C ALA A 99 18.08 -17.80 -11.70
N GLY A 100 17.40 -17.05 -12.57
CA GLY A 100 16.28 -17.59 -13.35
C GLY A 100 14.89 -17.47 -12.70
N ARG A 101 14.78 -16.84 -11.52
CA ARG A 101 13.51 -16.73 -10.78
C ARG A 101 12.35 -16.08 -11.55
N LEU A 102 12.64 -15.05 -12.35
CA LEU A 102 11.62 -14.41 -13.19
C LEU A 102 11.14 -15.37 -14.27
N GLN A 103 12.06 -16.11 -14.90
CA GLN A 103 11.73 -17.14 -15.88
C GLN A 103 10.94 -18.29 -15.26
N ALA A 104 11.25 -18.67 -14.02
CA ALA A 104 10.51 -19.68 -13.27
C ALA A 104 9.07 -19.22 -12.97
N LEU A 105 8.90 -17.96 -12.55
CA LEU A 105 7.59 -17.34 -12.36
C LEU A 105 6.80 -17.27 -13.67
N GLU A 106 7.42 -16.82 -14.76
CA GLU A 106 6.80 -16.79 -16.09
C GLU A 106 6.32 -18.18 -16.52
N ALA A 107 7.16 -19.20 -16.34
CA ALA A 107 6.81 -20.57 -16.68
C ALA A 107 5.68 -21.10 -15.80
N HIS A 108 5.60 -20.68 -14.53
CA HIS A 108 4.50 -21.02 -13.64
C HIS A 108 3.19 -20.35 -14.12
N LEU A 109 3.21 -19.05 -14.36
CA LEU A 109 2.03 -18.28 -14.81
C LEU A 109 1.48 -18.79 -16.15
N ARG A 110 2.35 -19.15 -17.10
CA ARG A 110 1.91 -19.75 -18.39
C ARG A 110 1.26 -21.13 -18.23
N ARG A 111 1.58 -21.86 -17.15
CA ARG A 111 0.99 -23.18 -16.86
C ARG A 111 -0.33 -23.08 -16.11
N THR A 112 -0.51 -22.05 -15.28
CA THR A 112 -1.67 -21.92 -14.39
C THR A 112 -2.77 -21.03 -14.94
N LEU A 113 -2.46 -20.08 -15.83
CA LEU A 113 -3.42 -19.08 -16.31
C LEU A 113 -3.76 -19.24 -17.80
N PRO A 114 -4.98 -18.84 -18.21
CA PRO A 114 -5.31 -18.61 -19.62
C PRO A 114 -4.32 -17.63 -20.28
N ALA A 115 -4.07 -17.78 -21.57
CA ALA A 115 -3.00 -17.07 -22.28
C ALA A 115 -3.03 -15.54 -22.10
N ASN A 116 -4.22 -14.93 -22.13
CA ASN A 116 -4.36 -13.48 -21.94
C ASN A 116 -4.00 -13.05 -20.51
N ALA A 117 -4.57 -13.73 -19.50
CA ALA A 117 -4.28 -13.48 -18.10
C ALA A 117 -2.81 -13.76 -17.74
N ALA A 118 -2.20 -14.80 -18.33
CA ALA A 118 -0.78 -15.09 -18.18
C ALA A 118 0.07 -13.94 -18.74
N GLY A 119 -0.27 -13.42 -19.92
CA GLY A 119 0.42 -12.29 -20.53
C GLY A 119 0.38 -11.03 -19.65
N GLU A 120 -0.78 -10.73 -19.05
CA GLU A 120 -0.94 -9.62 -18.12
C GLU A 120 -0.14 -9.83 -16.83
N ALA A 121 -0.23 -11.02 -16.22
CA ALA A 121 0.49 -11.35 -15.00
C ALA A 121 2.01 -11.24 -15.17
N ILE A 122 2.54 -11.67 -16.32
CA ILE A 122 3.96 -11.58 -16.65
C ILE A 122 4.41 -10.12 -16.79
N GLN A 123 3.58 -9.26 -17.38
CA GLN A 123 3.89 -7.82 -17.46
C GLN A 123 3.92 -7.18 -16.06
N ILE A 124 2.96 -7.53 -15.19
CA ILE A 124 2.95 -7.08 -13.80
C ILE A 124 4.20 -7.60 -13.07
N ALA A 125 4.57 -8.87 -13.25
CA ALA A 125 5.75 -9.47 -12.62
C ALA A 125 7.05 -8.75 -13.02
N THR A 126 7.17 -8.38 -14.30
CA THR A 126 8.32 -7.61 -14.79
C THR A 126 8.38 -6.23 -14.14
N ARG A 127 7.24 -5.53 -14.07
CA ARG A 127 7.17 -4.22 -13.40
C ARG A 127 7.47 -4.33 -11.90
N TYR A 128 7.02 -5.40 -11.26
CA TYR A 128 7.28 -5.66 -9.85
C TYR A 128 8.76 -5.98 -9.58
N GLN A 129 9.41 -6.79 -10.43
CA GLN A 129 10.84 -7.01 -10.34
C GLN A 129 11.63 -5.70 -10.49
N ASN A 130 11.23 -4.82 -11.41
CA ASN A 130 11.85 -3.50 -11.58
C ASN A 130 11.64 -2.61 -10.35
N TYR A 131 10.43 -2.62 -9.77
CA TYR A 131 10.14 -1.94 -8.52
C TYR A 131 11.05 -2.44 -7.39
N LEU A 132 11.21 -3.76 -7.22
CA LEU A 132 12.06 -4.32 -6.16
C LEU A 132 13.51 -3.83 -6.29
N THR A 133 14.06 -3.82 -7.50
CA THR A 133 15.41 -3.30 -7.76
C THR A 133 15.51 -1.81 -7.40
N ALA A 134 14.60 -0.98 -7.91
CA ALA A 134 14.61 0.47 -7.66
C ALA A 134 14.33 0.80 -6.17
N HIS A 135 13.54 -0.03 -5.49
CA HIS A 135 13.27 0.07 -4.07
C HIS A 135 14.57 -0.11 -3.26
N ASP A 136 15.41 -1.08 -3.61
CA ASP A 136 16.69 -1.28 -2.93
C ASP A 136 17.66 -0.14 -3.16
N GLU A 137 17.72 0.39 -4.39
CA GLU A 137 18.54 1.55 -4.71
C GLU A 137 18.11 2.77 -3.88
N LEU A 138 16.79 3.00 -3.81
CA LEU A 138 16.20 4.07 -3.00
C LEU A 138 16.52 3.89 -1.51
N LEU A 139 16.46 2.66 -1.02
CA LEU A 139 16.77 2.34 0.36
C LEU A 139 18.26 2.52 0.68
N ALA A 140 19.16 2.06 -0.19
CA ALA A 140 20.60 2.26 -0.06
C ALA A 140 20.99 3.75 -0.02
N ALA A 141 20.27 4.60 -0.77
CA ALA A 141 20.49 6.04 -0.77
C ALA A 141 20.16 6.72 0.58
N GLN A 142 19.30 6.13 1.42
CA GLN A 142 18.89 6.74 2.69
C GLN A 142 19.94 6.68 3.79
N ARG A 143 20.95 5.80 3.69
CA ARG A 143 22.04 5.66 4.69
C ARG A 143 21.55 5.71 6.14
N PHE A 144 20.60 4.84 6.50
CA PHE A 144 20.14 4.73 7.88
C PHE A 144 21.30 4.23 8.78
N THR A 145 21.61 4.96 9.86
CA THR A 145 22.83 4.73 10.68
C THR A 145 22.58 4.07 12.03
N SER A 146 21.31 3.89 12.44
CA SER A 146 20.95 3.27 13.72
C SER A 146 19.89 2.19 13.55
N ASN A 147 20.01 1.12 14.33
CA ASN A 147 19.12 -0.03 14.32
C ASN A 147 17.87 0.14 15.19
N ASP A 148 17.84 1.18 16.02
CA ASP A 148 16.74 1.42 16.94
C ASP A 148 15.78 2.47 16.36
N ALA A 149 14.50 2.10 16.34
CA ALA A 149 13.41 2.97 15.96
C ALA A 149 13.43 4.27 16.73
N ALA A 150 13.73 4.24 18.03
CA ALA A 150 13.71 5.44 18.87
C ALA A 150 14.88 6.38 18.58
N SER A 151 15.95 5.84 17.97
CA SER A 151 17.14 6.55 17.55
C SER A 151 17.09 7.01 16.08
N GLN A 152 16.11 6.56 15.29
CA GLN A 152 15.96 6.97 13.90
C GLN A 152 15.14 8.26 13.74
N ASP A 153 15.54 9.09 12.77
CA ASP A 153 14.81 10.30 12.39
C ASP A 153 13.48 9.93 11.72
N LEU A 154 12.37 10.09 12.45
CA LEU A 154 11.01 9.82 11.97
C LEU A 154 10.67 10.59 10.70
N ASN A 155 11.26 11.79 10.49
CA ASN A 155 11.03 12.56 9.26
C ASN A 155 11.74 11.93 8.06
N ARG A 156 12.90 11.29 8.27
CA ARG A 156 13.59 10.52 7.23
C ARG A 156 12.79 9.28 6.85
N ILE A 157 12.26 8.54 7.83
CA ILE A 157 11.36 7.39 7.58
C ILE A 157 10.12 7.85 6.81
N GLY A 158 9.48 8.95 7.23
CA GLY A 158 8.33 9.52 6.55
C GLY A 158 8.61 9.92 5.09
N SER A 159 9.75 10.56 4.85
CA SER A 159 10.17 10.98 3.50
C SER A 159 10.49 9.78 2.60
N TRP A 160 11.18 8.77 3.13
CA TRP A 160 11.44 7.52 2.40
C TRP A 160 10.14 6.79 2.05
N ARG A 161 9.18 6.71 2.98
CA ARG A 161 7.86 6.10 2.70
C ARG A 161 7.16 6.79 1.53
N GLN A 162 7.15 8.12 1.52
CA GLN A 162 6.58 8.89 0.41
C GLN A 162 7.29 8.60 -0.91
N GLN A 163 8.62 8.47 -0.90
CA GLN A 163 9.39 8.11 -2.10
C GLN A 163 9.05 6.70 -2.60
N CYS A 164 8.92 5.72 -1.70
CA CYS A 164 8.48 4.37 -2.03
C CYS A 164 7.07 4.34 -2.62
N GLN A 165 6.14 5.07 -2.04
CA GLN A 165 4.78 5.19 -2.56
C GLN A 165 4.78 5.75 -3.99
N GLN A 166 5.53 6.83 -4.24
CA GLN A 166 5.66 7.42 -5.58
C GLN A 166 6.32 6.45 -6.56
N LEU A 167 7.32 5.70 -6.12
CA LEU A 167 7.96 4.67 -6.93
C LEU A 167 6.96 3.56 -7.32
N ARG A 168 6.17 3.05 -6.36
CA ARG A 168 5.13 2.04 -6.62
C ARG A 168 4.09 2.55 -7.61
N ILE A 169 3.58 3.77 -7.42
CA ILE A 169 2.59 4.35 -8.34
C ILE A 169 3.15 4.44 -9.77
N ARG A 170 4.39 4.91 -9.93
CA ARG A 170 5.04 5.04 -11.25
C ARG A 170 5.33 3.70 -11.92
N THR A 171 5.61 2.66 -11.14
CA THR A 171 6.04 1.36 -11.66
C THR A 171 4.88 0.37 -11.81
N LEU A 172 3.93 0.36 -10.89
CA LEU A 172 2.83 -0.61 -10.81
C LEU A 172 1.47 0.00 -11.14
N GLY A 173 1.33 1.32 -11.04
CA GLY A 173 0.07 2.03 -11.15
C GLY A 173 -0.68 2.14 -9.83
N GLU A 174 -1.64 3.07 -9.76
CA GLU A 174 -2.36 3.41 -8.53
C GLU A 174 -3.18 2.25 -7.98
N ARG A 175 -3.92 1.52 -8.84
CA ARG A 175 -4.78 0.41 -8.41
C ARG A 175 -3.98 -0.69 -7.71
N ILE A 176 -2.93 -1.17 -8.35
CA ILE A 176 -2.07 -2.22 -7.80
C ILE A 176 -1.37 -1.73 -6.53
N THR A 177 -0.94 -0.46 -6.51
CA THR A 177 -0.30 0.11 -5.32
C THR A 177 -1.25 0.10 -4.11
N LEU A 178 -2.51 0.52 -4.31
CA LEU A 178 -3.51 0.53 -3.25
C LEU A 178 -3.86 -0.89 -2.78
N GLU A 179 -4.08 -1.81 -3.72
CA GLU A 179 -4.48 -3.18 -3.43
C GLU A 179 -3.40 -3.95 -2.67
N TRP A 180 -2.13 -3.78 -3.05
CA TRP A 180 -1.03 -4.56 -2.49
C TRP A 180 -0.43 -3.93 -1.24
N PHE A 181 -0.34 -2.59 -1.18
CA PHE A 181 0.40 -1.90 -0.13
C PHE A 181 -0.44 -0.92 0.69
N GLY A 182 -1.70 -0.68 0.32
CA GLY A 182 -2.51 0.37 0.92
C GLY A 182 -2.70 0.19 2.43
N ASN A 183 -2.91 -1.05 2.88
CA ASN A 183 -3.07 -1.35 4.31
C ASN A 183 -1.77 -1.10 5.08
N GLU A 184 -0.64 -1.62 4.58
CA GLU A 184 0.66 -1.45 5.24
C GLU A 184 1.10 0.02 5.26
N ASP A 185 0.87 0.75 4.17
CA ASP A 185 1.17 2.18 4.09
C ASP A 185 0.30 3.00 5.04
N ALA A 186 -0.97 2.64 5.23
CA ALA A 186 -1.86 3.27 6.18
C ALA A 186 -1.43 3.01 7.63
N TYR A 187 -1.08 1.76 7.96
CA TYR A 187 -0.61 1.40 9.31
C TYR A 187 0.73 2.07 9.65
N LEU A 188 1.69 2.06 8.74
CA LEU A 188 2.95 2.78 8.94
C LEU A 188 2.73 4.31 8.98
N GLY A 189 1.75 4.80 8.21
CA GLY A 189 1.08 6.10 8.37
C GLY A 189 0.84 6.47 9.81
N GLN A 190 -0.08 5.73 10.39
CA GLN A 190 -0.57 5.92 11.73
C GLN A 190 0.52 5.74 12.79
N ALA A 191 1.36 4.71 12.67
CA ALA A 191 2.42 4.44 13.63
C ALA A 191 3.43 5.61 13.75
N LEU A 192 3.78 6.25 12.63
CA LEU A 192 4.65 7.42 12.63
C LEU A 192 3.98 8.65 13.25
N ASP A 193 2.71 8.89 12.95
CA ASP A 193 1.98 10.04 13.47
C ASP A 193 1.73 9.91 14.98
N GLU A 194 1.33 8.74 15.46
CA GLU A 194 1.18 8.49 16.90
C GLU A 194 2.50 8.65 17.65
N ARG A 195 3.59 8.18 17.06
CA ARG A 195 4.91 8.33 17.67
C ARG A 195 5.34 9.79 17.77
N ARG A 196 5.06 10.59 16.72
CA ARG A 196 5.27 12.04 16.76
C ARG A 196 4.43 12.69 17.85
N GLN A 197 3.15 12.36 17.95
CA GLN A 197 2.26 12.88 19.00
C GLN A 197 2.75 12.54 20.42
N ARG A 198 3.20 11.29 20.66
CA ARG A 198 3.78 10.89 21.95
C ARG A 198 5.06 11.68 22.27
N SER A 199 5.91 11.95 21.27
CA SER A 199 7.12 12.77 21.46
C SER A 199 6.82 14.24 21.78
N GLU A 200 5.67 14.74 21.34
CA GLU A 200 5.15 16.08 21.65
C GLU A 200 4.38 16.12 23.00
N GLY A 201 4.35 15.01 23.75
CA GLY A 201 3.69 14.91 25.04
C GLY A 201 2.17 14.79 24.96
N ARG A 202 1.60 14.48 23.78
CA ARG A 202 0.17 14.25 23.61
C ARG A 202 -0.19 12.80 24.01
N PRO A 203 -1.15 12.60 24.92
CA PRO A 203 -1.59 11.27 25.30
C PRO A 203 -2.35 10.57 24.15
N PRO A 204 -2.35 9.23 24.09
CA PRO A 204 -3.19 8.48 23.16
C PRO A 204 -4.67 8.80 23.36
N ALA A 205 -5.48 8.61 22.31
CA ALA A 205 -6.92 8.86 22.38
C ALA A 205 -7.55 8.05 23.52
N ALA A 206 -8.28 8.72 24.41
CA ALA A 206 -8.68 8.19 25.72
C ALA A 206 -9.83 7.17 25.68
N ASP A 207 -10.31 6.78 24.50
CA ASP A 207 -11.57 6.06 24.33
C ASP A 207 -11.42 4.55 24.09
N ALA A 208 -10.18 4.02 24.05
CA ALA A 208 -9.92 2.59 23.87
C ALA A 208 -9.85 1.85 25.21
N ALA A 209 -10.40 0.63 25.27
CA ALA A 209 -10.20 -0.25 26.42
C ALA A 209 -8.68 -0.56 26.60
N PRO A 210 -8.17 -0.73 27.82
CA PRO A 210 -6.73 -0.92 28.05
C PRO A 210 -6.10 -2.09 27.29
N GLU A 211 -6.86 -3.17 27.07
CA GLU A 211 -6.41 -4.35 26.31
C GLU A 211 -6.31 -4.06 24.81
N ASP A 212 -7.29 -3.32 24.26
CA ASP A 212 -7.28 -2.87 22.87
C ASP A 212 -6.15 -1.89 22.61
N GLN A 213 -5.86 -1.01 23.57
CA GLN A 213 -4.76 -0.07 23.49
C GLN A 213 -3.39 -0.76 23.51
N ALA A 214 -3.19 -1.79 24.34
CA ALA A 214 -1.94 -2.54 24.39
C ALA A 214 -1.69 -3.36 23.11
N ALA A 215 -2.72 -4.00 22.57
CA ALA A 215 -2.64 -4.72 21.29
C ALA A 215 -2.35 -3.76 20.13
N HIS A 216 -2.99 -2.59 20.14
CA HIS A 216 -2.76 -1.52 19.17
C HIS A 216 -1.31 -1.00 19.23
N ASP A 217 -0.82 -0.65 20.42
CA ASP A 217 0.55 -0.15 20.61
C ASP A 217 1.59 -1.19 20.16
N LEU A 218 1.36 -2.48 20.45
CA LEU A 218 2.21 -3.58 19.99
C LEU A 218 2.23 -3.66 18.46
N HIS A 219 1.08 -3.58 17.81
CA HIS A 219 0.98 -3.66 16.36
C HIS A 219 1.64 -2.44 15.67
N MET A 220 1.48 -1.23 16.23
CA MET A 220 2.15 -0.03 15.73
C MET A 220 3.68 -0.12 15.88
N GLN A 221 4.14 -0.69 16.99
CA GLN A 221 5.57 -0.94 17.18
C GLN A 221 6.11 -1.95 16.17
N GLN A 222 5.37 -3.04 15.92
CA GLN A 222 5.74 -4.03 14.90
C GLN A 222 5.83 -3.42 13.51
N ALA A 223 4.90 -2.54 13.12
CA ALA A 223 4.95 -1.86 11.82
C ALA A 223 6.22 -1.00 11.66
N LEU A 224 6.63 -0.31 12.72
CA LEU A 224 7.87 0.47 12.74
C LEU A 224 9.11 -0.43 12.70
N ASP A 225 9.14 -1.49 13.51
CA ASP A 225 10.26 -2.42 13.58
C ASP A 225 10.42 -3.22 12.27
N GLN A 226 9.31 -3.54 11.59
CA GLN A 226 9.33 -4.15 10.26
C GLN A 226 9.89 -3.20 9.20
N ALA A 227 9.45 -1.94 9.21
CA ALA A 227 10.04 -0.92 8.35
C ALA A 227 11.55 -0.83 8.60
N ILE A 228 11.99 -0.79 9.86
CA ILE A 228 13.40 -0.65 10.22
C ILE A 228 14.23 -1.90 9.90
N SER A 229 13.71 -3.09 10.15
CA SER A 229 14.40 -4.34 9.81
C SER A 229 14.49 -4.57 8.30
N SER A 230 13.51 -4.09 7.52
CA SER A 230 13.62 -4.04 6.06
C SER A 230 14.78 -3.13 5.64
N TYR A 231 15.03 -2.04 6.37
CA TYR A 231 16.16 -1.14 6.14
C TYR A 231 17.50 -1.80 6.43
N GLN A 232 17.59 -2.54 7.54
CA GLN A 232 18.81 -3.23 7.96
C GLN A 232 19.26 -4.29 6.94
N ARG A 233 18.32 -5.11 6.44
CA ARG A 233 18.63 -6.15 5.45
C ARG A 233 19.23 -5.59 4.16
N ALA A 234 18.72 -4.45 3.69
CA ALA A 234 19.27 -3.80 2.50
C ALA A 234 20.63 -3.13 2.75
N ALA A 235 20.86 -2.56 3.94
CA ALA A 235 22.14 -1.97 4.30
C ALA A 235 23.26 -3.02 4.42
N SER A 236 22.95 -4.24 4.87
CA SER A 236 23.92 -5.35 4.99
C SER A 236 24.20 -6.11 3.69
N ALA A 237 23.45 -5.84 2.62
CA ALA A 237 23.58 -6.52 1.33
C ALA A 237 24.49 -5.77 0.33
N ASN A 238 25.00 -4.59 0.70
CA ASN A 238 25.98 -3.78 -0.04
C ASN A 238 27.32 -3.75 0.70
#